data_AF-A0A2P2GVF3-F1
#
_entry.id   AF-A0A2P2GVF3-F1
#
_cell.length_a   1.000
_cell.length_b   1.000
_cell.length_c   1.000
_cell.angle_alpha   90.00
_cell.angle_beta   90.00
_cell.angle_gamma   90.00
#
_symmetry.space_group_name_H-M   'P 1'
#
loop_
_entity.id
_entity.type
_entity.pdbx_description
1 polymer ?
#
loop_
_entity_poly.entity_id
_entity_poly.type
_entity_poly.pdbx_seq_one_letter_code
_entity_poly.pdbx_strand_id
1 'polypeptide(L)' 'MPFFRTRKSQPATSQPSHPDDNRRLKSTGERVTILGRTSDGAVRVALTDRSYYCDTIVSPDDIAPA' A
#
# COMPACT_ATOMS: atom_id res chain seq x y z
N MET A 1 12.62 -42.67 1.38
CA MET A 1 11.75 -41.65 0.75
C MET A 1 11.71 -40.42 1.66
N PRO A 2 12.36 -39.29 1.33
CA PRO A 2 12.21 -38.10 2.16
C PRO A 2 10.94 -37.34 1.75
N PHE A 3 10.12 -37.03 2.76
CA PHE A 3 8.87 -36.31 2.66
C PHE A 3 9.13 -34.81 2.40
N PHE A 4 8.55 -34.28 1.32
CA PHE A 4 8.50 -32.85 1.05
C PHE A 4 7.59 -32.18 2.09
N ARG A 5 8.17 -31.44 3.05
CA ARG A 5 7.41 -30.45 3.83
C ARG A 5 7.12 -29.29 2.89
N THR A 6 5.88 -29.25 2.40
CA THR A 6 5.28 -28.10 1.74
C THR A 6 5.51 -26.86 2.60
N ARG A 7 6.41 -25.98 2.14
CA ARG A 7 6.40 -24.59 2.59
C ARG A 7 5.02 -24.06 2.23
N LYS A 8 4.14 -23.89 3.21
CA LYS A 8 3.02 -22.97 3.09
C LYS A 8 3.66 -21.64 2.71
N SER A 9 3.59 -21.31 1.43
CA SER A 9 3.69 -19.95 0.94
C SER A 9 2.58 -19.21 1.66
N GLN A 10 2.87 -18.67 2.84
CA GLN A 10 2.14 -17.53 3.35
C GLN A 10 2.15 -16.55 2.18
N PRO A 11 1.01 -16.19 1.57
CA PRO A 11 1.02 -14.99 0.76
C PRO A 11 1.57 -13.91 1.69
N ALA A 12 2.63 -13.24 1.23
CA ALA A 12 3.38 -12.25 1.99
C ALA A 12 2.40 -11.52 2.90
N THR A 13 2.57 -11.73 4.20
CA THR A 13 1.70 -11.18 5.24
C THR A 13 1.33 -9.77 4.81
N SER A 14 0.03 -9.51 4.65
CA SER A 14 -0.56 -8.20 4.39
C SER A 14 -0.36 -7.26 5.59
N GLN A 15 0.79 -7.37 6.24
CA GLN A 15 1.26 -6.56 7.33
C GLN A 15 1.71 -5.24 6.69
N PRO A 16 1.02 -4.14 7.02
CA PRO A 16 1.50 -2.83 6.64
C PRO A 16 2.93 -2.72 7.20
N SER A 17 3.92 -2.65 6.31
CA SER A 17 5.35 -2.60 6.70
C SER A 17 5.71 -1.23 7.28
N HIS A 18 4.84 -0.24 7.05
CA HIS A 18 4.89 1.09 7.65
C HIS A 18 3.55 1.42 8.32
N PRO A 19 3.50 2.18 9.43
CA PRO A 19 2.23 2.73 9.95
C PRO A 19 1.44 3.54 8.90
N ASP A 20 2.12 4.06 7.87
CA ASP A 20 1.51 4.75 6.72
C ASP A 20 0.88 3.81 5.68
N ASP A 21 1.16 2.52 5.71
CA ASP A 21 0.53 1.52 4.84
C ASP A 21 -0.91 1.18 5.27
N ASN A 22 -1.38 1.78 6.38
CA ASN A 22 -2.79 1.76 6.80
C ASN A 22 -3.63 2.82 6.08
N ARG A 23 -3.23 3.25 4.88
CA ARG A 23 -3.98 4.20 4.07
C ARG A 23 -4.47 3.51 2.80
N ARG A 24 -5.67 3.88 2.37
CA ARG A 24 -6.29 3.39 1.14
C ARG A 24 -6.85 4.55 0.34
N LEU A 25 -6.81 4.43 -0.99
CA LEU A 25 -7.54 5.32 -1.87
C LEU A 25 -9.02 4.99 -1.82
N LYS A 26 -9.88 6.00 -1.63
CA LYS A 26 -11.33 5.82 -1.64
C LYS A 26 -11.88 5.41 -3.01
N SER A 27 -11.23 5.89 -4.08
CA SER A 27 -11.66 5.64 -5.46
C SER A 27 -11.49 4.18 -5.89
N THR A 28 -10.37 3.57 -5.54
CA THR A 28 -10.01 2.20 -5.98
C THR A 28 -9.98 1.19 -4.83
N GLY A 29 -9.89 1.63 -3.58
CA GLY A 29 -9.64 0.77 -2.43
C GLY A 29 -8.20 0.28 -2.31
N GLU A 30 -7.32 0.67 -3.25
CA GLU A 30 -5.91 0.26 -3.25
C GLU A 30 -5.17 0.81 -2.03
N ARG A 31 -4.28 0.00 -1.47
CA ARG A 31 -3.40 0.44 -0.38
C ARG A 31 -2.34 1.39 -0.90
N VAL A 32 -2.08 2.42 -0.10
CA VAL A 32 -1.10 3.45 -0.42
C VAL A 32 -0.23 3.79 0.79
N THR A 33 1.00 4.21 0.52
CA THR A 33 1.91 4.81 1.50
C THR A 33 2.03 6.30 1.22
N ILE A 34 1.93 7.15 2.23
CA ILE A 34 2.13 8.59 2.07
C ILE A 34 3.63 8.89 1.93
N LEU A 35 4.03 9.49 0.79
CA LEU A 35 5.41 9.90 0.54
C LEU A 35 5.66 11.34 1.00
N GLY A 36 4.64 12.20 0.94
CA GLY A 36 4.75 13.60 1.33
C GLY A 36 3.54 14.42 0.92
N ARG A 37 3.55 15.70 1.28
CA ARG A 37 2.52 16.68 0.88
C ARG A 37 3.12 17.68 -0.09
N THR A 38 2.35 18.08 -1.09
CA THR A 38 2.74 19.15 -2.01
C THR A 38 2.37 20.51 -1.41
N SER A 39 3.00 21.58 -1.92
CA SER A 39 2.71 22.96 -1.51
C SER A 39 1.26 23.37 -1.74
N ASP A 40 0.60 22.70 -2.68
CA ASP A 40 -0.78 22.94 -3.09
C ASP A 40 -1.80 22.23 -2.19
N GLY A 41 -1.33 21.52 -1.15
CA GLY A 41 -2.15 20.80 -0.19
C GLY A 41 -2.51 19.37 -0.60
N ALA A 42 -2.09 18.91 -1.79
CA ALA A 42 -2.27 17.53 -2.20
C ALA A 42 -1.26 16.60 -1.51
N VAL A 43 -1.51 15.29 -1.58
CA VAL A 43 -0.67 14.26 -0.96
C VAL A 43 -0.10 13.37 -2.05
N ARG A 44 1.21 13.23 -2.08
CA ARG A 44 1.90 12.26 -2.93
C ARG A 44 1.92 10.92 -2.20
N VAL A 45 1.41 9.89 -2.85
CA VAL A 45 1.29 8.55 -2.29
C VAL A 45 1.88 7.51 -3.25
N ALA A 46 2.47 6.45 -2.72
CA ALA A 46 2.90 5.28 -3.48
C ALA A 46 1.87 4.17 -3.36
N LEU A 47 1.49 3.54 -4.46
CA LEU A 47 0.64 2.35 -4.47
C LEU A 47 1.45 1.12 -4.03
N THR A 48 0.95 0.42 -3.01
CA THR A 48 1.64 -0.76 -2.44
C THR A 48 1.11 -2.09 -2.95
N ASP A 49 -0.11 -2.13 -3.49
CA ASP A 49 -0.70 -3.35 -4.04
C ASP A 49 -0.09 -3.76 -5.41
N ARG A 50 0.70 -2.90 -6.05
CA ARG A 50 1.26 -3.15 -7.38
C ARG A 50 2.68 -3.70 -7.32
N SER A 51 3.00 -4.61 -8.23
CA SER A 51 4.34 -5.22 -8.35
C SER A 51 5.44 -4.26 -8.83
N TYR A 52 5.08 -3.03 -9.20
CA TYR A 52 5.98 -1.97 -9.62
C TYR A 52 5.70 -0.70 -8.82
N TYR A 53 6.75 0.09 -8.59
CA TYR A 53 6.62 1.36 -7.87
C TYR A 53 5.81 2.34 -8.72
N CYS A 54 4.68 2.78 -8.20
CA CYS A 54 3.81 3.76 -8.85
C CYS A 54 3.39 4.79 -7.82
N ASP A 55 3.84 6.02 -8.02
CA ASP A 55 3.45 7.14 -7.20
C ASP A 55 2.40 8.00 -7.92
N THR A 56 1.49 8.55 -7.14
CA THR A 56 0.41 9.40 -7.63
C THR A 56 0.18 10.54 -6.65
N ILE A 57 -0.37 11.64 -7.15
CA ILE A 57 -0.75 12.80 -6.35
C ILE A 57 -2.27 12.78 -6.25
N VAL A 58 -2.77 12.75 -5.02
CA VAL A 58 -4.20 12.66 -4.72
C VAL A 58 -4.59 13.70 -3.68
N SER A 59 -5.86 14.06 -3.64
CA SER A 59 -6.34 14.91 -2.56
C SER A 59 -6.29 14.17 -1.24
N PRO A 60 -5.98 14.85 -0.12
CA PRO A 60 -6.01 14.24 1.20
C PRO A 60 -7.40 13.66 1.54
N ASP A 61 -8.47 14.29 1.05
CA ASP A 61 -9.85 13.80 1.20
C ASP A 61 -10.13 12.49 0.46
N ASP A 62 -9.34 12.14 -0.55
CA ASP A 62 -9.47 10.87 -1.28
C ASP A 62 -8.77 9.71 -0.56
N ILE A 63 -8.07 9.99 0.55
CA ILE A 63 -7.38 8.97 1.34
C ILE A 63 -8.24 8.61 2.57
N ALA A 64 -8.47 7.32 2.77
CA ALA A 64 -9.11 6.77 3.95
C ALA A 64 -8.13 5.95 4.79
N PRO A 65 -8.35 5.81 6.10
CA PRO A 65 -7.73 4.74 6.87
C PRO A 65 -8.17 3.36 6.31
N ALA A 66 -7.23 2.43 6.24
CA ALA A 66 -7.38 1.13 5.58
C ALA A 66 -8.21 0.12 6.37
#